data_AF-A0A5M3WMH0-F1
#
_entry.id   AF-A0A5M3WMH0-F1
#
_cell.length_a   1.000
_cell.length_b   1.000
_cell.length_c   1.000
_cell.angle_alpha   90.00
_cell.angle_beta   90.00
_cell.angle_gamma   90.00
#
_symmetry.space_group_name_H-M   'P 1'
#
loop_
_entity.id
_entity.type
_entity.pdbx_description
1 polymer ?
#
loop_
_entity_poly.entity_id
_entity_poly.type
_entity_poly.pdbx_seq_one_letter_code
_entity_poly.pdbx_strand_id
1 'polypeptide(L)'
;MDHPPRSTAGSFLWAFAPLVTFGFATPFTLGYAAAKRRSCWLAVAAVVYAAGMVAWLAIANSHENRVPGIPAAIMVIGLFGSWIGGTLHSLLIRATVFETRPVQRTPNEQALEHARYRRQLRHEARELVKRDPKLAKELRVGRPDLPRQYDDGGLIDFNHAPARVIGTVPGMTPDLVDRVLNARRESGLFTSAEELSVTLDLPVDLNDELDEYSVYLP
;
A
#
# COMPACT_ATOMS: atom_id res chain seq x y z
N MET A 1 9.85 -19.89 8.46
CA MET A 1 8.73 -20.80 8.11
C MET A 1 7.80 -20.01 7.23
N ASP A 2 7.93 -20.18 5.92
CA ASP A 2 7.11 -19.48 4.93
C ASP A 2 5.73 -20.10 4.90
N HIS A 3 4.73 -19.38 5.43
CA HIS A 3 3.35 -19.74 5.18
C HIS A 3 3.07 -19.53 3.69
N PRO A 4 2.59 -20.54 2.93
CA PRO A 4 2.22 -20.33 1.54
C PRO A 4 1.16 -19.22 1.47
N PRO A 5 1.25 -18.30 0.49
CA PRO A 5 0.22 -17.28 0.32
C PRO A 5 -1.11 -18.00 0.18
N ARG A 6 -2.06 -17.74 1.09
CA ARG A 6 -3.43 -18.27 1.00
C ARG A 6 -3.93 -17.95 -0.40
N SER A 7 -4.03 -18.97 -1.25
CA SER A 7 -4.06 -18.73 -2.69
C SER A 7 -5.31 -17.94 -3.05
N THR A 8 -5.11 -16.78 -3.68
CA THR A 8 -6.14 -15.92 -4.24
C THR A 8 -7.13 -16.75 -5.10
N ALA A 9 -6.63 -17.80 -5.76
CA ALA A 9 -7.39 -18.78 -6.51
C ALA A 9 -8.49 -19.48 -5.68
N GLY A 10 -8.19 -19.97 -4.47
CA GLY A 10 -9.18 -20.66 -3.64
C GLY A 10 -10.33 -19.76 -3.19
N SER A 11 -10.03 -18.48 -2.95
CA SER A 11 -11.06 -17.48 -2.61
C SER A 11 -12.00 -17.20 -3.78
N PHE A 12 -11.48 -17.12 -5.01
CA PHE A 12 -12.29 -16.95 -6.21
C PHE A 12 -13.08 -18.21 -6.57
N LEU A 13 -12.48 -19.40 -6.45
CA LEU A 13 -13.18 -20.68 -6.65
C LEU A 13 -14.39 -20.79 -5.73
N TRP A 14 -14.25 -20.43 -4.45
CA TRP A 14 -15.37 -20.38 -3.53
C TRP A 14 -16.43 -19.35 -3.95
N ALA A 15 -16.02 -18.14 -4.37
CA ALA A 15 -16.96 -17.07 -4.71
C ALA A 15 -17.75 -17.35 -6.00
N PHE A 16 -17.15 -18.09 -6.94
CA PHE A 16 -17.80 -18.52 -8.18
C PHE A 16 -18.52 -19.86 -8.06
N ALA A 17 -18.46 -20.55 -6.92
CA ALA A 17 -19.17 -21.81 -6.73
C ALA A 17 -20.68 -21.70 -7.04
N PRO A 18 -21.41 -20.65 -6.60
CA PRO A 18 -22.81 -20.45 -7.00
C PRO A 18 -23.00 -20.25 -8.50
N LEU A 19 -22.05 -19.63 -9.18
CA LEU A 19 -22.13 -19.41 -10.62
C LEU A 19 -22.09 -20.75 -11.37
N VAL A 20 -21.11 -21.59 -11.06
CA VAL A 20 -20.89 -22.90 -11.70
C VAL A 20 -21.99 -23.91 -11.36
N THR A 21 -22.57 -23.79 -10.17
CA THR A 21 -23.64 -24.68 -9.70
C THR A 21 -25.04 -24.12 -9.94
N PHE A 22 -25.22 -23.13 -10.81
CA PHE A 22 -26.54 -22.52 -11.09
C PHE A 22 -27.31 -22.08 -9.83
N GLY A 23 -26.58 -21.59 -8.81
CA GLY A 23 -27.12 -21.08 -7.55
C GLY A 23 -27.20 -22.09 -6.42
N PHE A 24 -27.06 -23.40 -6.68
CA PHE A 24 -27.20 -24.45 -5.66
C PHE A 24 -26.12 -24.38 -4.55
N ALA A 25 -24.93 -23.86 -4.84
CA ALA A 25 -23.89 -23.68 -3.81
C ALA A 25 -24.11 -22.47 -2.89
N THR A 26 -25.02 -21.55 -3.20
CA THR A 26 -25.24 -20.30 -2.44
C THR A 26 -25.48 -20.50 -0.94
N PRO A 27 -26.39 -21.38 -0.47
CA PRO A 27 -26.59 -21.56 0.96
C PRO A 27 -25.33 -22.08 1.67
N PHE A 28 -24.50 -22.89 0.99
CA PHE A 28 -23.27 -23.42 1.56
C PHE A 28 -22.15 -22.38 1.60
N THR A 29 -22.01 -21.55 0.56
CA THR A 29 -21.04 -20.45 0.56
C THR A 29 -21.40 -19.44 1.64
N LEU A 30 -22.65 -18.99 1.69
CA LEU A 30 -23.11 -18.06 2.73
C LEU A 30 -23.04 -18.68 4.15
N GLY A 31 -23.36 -19.97 4.30
CA GLY A 31 -23.24 -20.68 5.58
C GLY A 31 -21.80 -20.76 6.07
N TYR A 32 -20.85 -21.08 5.18
CA TYR A 32 -19.42 -21.03 5.50
C TYR A 32 -18.98 -19.62 5.90
N ALA A 33 -19.42 -18.59 5.15
CA ALA A 33 -19.13 -17.20 5.47
C ALA A 33 -19.70 -16.80 6.84
N ALA A 34 -20.92 -17.22 7.16
CA ALA A 34 -21.60 -16.97 8.43
C ALA A 34 -20.82 -17.58 9.60
N ALA A 35 -20.41 -18.85 9.50
CA ALA A 35 -19.62 -19.52 10.52
C ALA A 35 -18.25 -18.85 10.71
N LYS A 36 -17.56 -18.55 9.61
CA LYS A 36 -16.22 -17.93 9.64
C LYS A 36 -16.23 -16.51 10.19
N ARG A 37 -17.25 -15.72 9.87
CA ARG A 37 -17.37 -14.31 10.29
C ARG A 37 -18.23 -14.11 11.53
N ARG A 38 -18.84 -15.18 12.07
CA ARG A 38 -19.80 -15.15 13.18
C ARG A 38 -20.91 -14.12 12.96
N SER A 39 -21.46 -14.08 11.75
CA SER A 39 -22.47 -13.09 11.34
C SER A 39 -23.86 -13.71 11.26
N CYS A 40 -24.77 -13.25 12.12
CA CYS A 40 -26.17 -13.67 12.12
C CYS A 40 -26.88 -13.30 10.82
N TRP A 41 -26.56 -12.16 10.22
CA TRP A 41 -27.15 -11.73 8.95
C TRP A 41 -26.78 -12.66 7.78
N LEU A 42 -25.53 -13.13 7.73
CA LEU A 42 -25.11 -14.12 6.73
C LEU A 42 -25.77 -15.48 6.98
N ALA A 43 -26.00 -15.84 8.24
CA ALA A 43 -26.74 -17.06 8.58
C ALA A 43 -28.20 -16.97 8.13
N VAL A 44 -28.87 -15.84 8.38
CA VAL A 44 -30.23 -15.58 7.89
C VAL A 44 -30.26 -15.63 6.36
N ALA A 45 -29.32 -14.99 5.67
CA ALA A 45 -29.24 -15.05 4.22
C ALA A 45 -29.07 -16.50 3.72
N ALA A 46 -28.16 -17.27 4.33
CA ALA A 46 -27.98 -18.69 3.99
C ALA A 46 -29.27 -19.50 4.14
N VAL A 47 -30.02 -19.28 5.23
CA VAL A 47 -31.31 -19.94 5.49
C VAL A 47 -32.36 -19.52 4.45
N VAL A 48 -32.44 -18.23 4.10
CA VAL A 48 -33.38 -17.75 3.07
C VAL A 48 -33.09 -18.37 1.70
N TYR A 49 -31.82 -18.41 1.29
CA TYR A 49 -31.43 -19.07 0.04
C TYR A 49 -31.69 -20.58 0.08
N ALA A 50 -31.42 -21.24 1.21
CA ALA A 50 -31.72 -22.66 1.37
C ALA A 50 -33.22 -22.96 1.30
N ALA A 51 -34.04 -22.16 1.98
CA ALA A 51 -35.49 -22.30 1.96
C ALA A 51 -36.06 -22.06 0.55
N GLY A 52 -35.58 -21.03 -0.15
CA GLY A 52 -35.95 -20.77 -1.54
C GLY A 52 -35.58 -21.92 -2.48
N MET A 53 -34.37 -22.48 -2.32
CA MET A 53 -33.91 -23.64 -3.07
C MET A 53 -34.77 -24.89 -2.82
N VAL A 54 -35.07 -25.20 -1.56
CA VAL A 54 -35.92 -26.34 -1.19
C VAL A 54 -37.34 -26.17 -1.70
N ALA A 55 -37.92 -24.97 -1.56
CA ALA A 55 -39.26 -24.67 -2.09
C ALA A 55 -39.29 -24.84 -3.61
N TRP A 56 -38.28 -24.34 -4.32
CA TRP A 56 -38.19 -24.48 -5.77
C TRP A 56 -38.08 -25.96 -6.19
N LEU A 57 -37.23 -26.74 -5.53
CA LEU A 57 -37.09 -28.18 -5.79
C LEU A 57 -38.39 -28.96 -5.49
N ALA A 58 -39.07 -28.64 -4.40
CA ALA A 58 -40.33 -29.27 -4.03
C ALA A 58 -41.41 -29.02 -5.08
N ILE A 59 -41.55 -27.78 -5.54
CA ILE A 59 -42.53 -27.41 -6.59
C ILE A 59 -42.15 -28.07 -7.93
N ALA A 60 -40.86 -28.03 -8.30
CA ALA A 60 -40.40 -28.65 -9.53
C ALA A 60 -40.66 -30.17 -9.56
N ASN A 61 -40.55 -30.84 -8.41
CA ASN A 61 -40.76 -32.29 -8.29
C ASN A 61 -42.23 -32.70 -8.10
N SER A 62 -43.11 -31.81 -7.63
CA SER A 62 -44.53 -32.13 -7.39
C SER A 62 -45.40 -32.09 -8.64
N HIS A 63 -44.90 -31.53 -9.74
CA HIS A 63 -45.67 -31.34 -10.98
C HIS A 63 -45.27 -32.35 -12.06
N GLU A 64 -46.14 -33.32 -12.31
CA GLU A 64 -45.98 -34.30 -13.42
C GLU A 64 -46.12 -33.64 -14.81
N ASN A 65 -46.87 -32.54 -14.90
CA ASN A 65 -47.07 -31.75 -16.12
C ASN A 65 -46.43 -30.36 -15.98
N ARG A 66 -46.15 -29.69 -17.11
CA ARG A 66 -45.57 -28.34 -17.10
C ARG A 66 -46.40 -27.37 -16.26
N VAL A 67 -45.73 -26.62 -15.38
CA VAL A 67 -46.35 -25.53 -14.62
C VAL A 67 -46.88 -24.48 -15.62
N PRO A 68 -48.16 -24.08 -15.54
CA PRO A 68 -48.74 -23.16 -16.51
C PRO A 68 -48.46 -21.68 -16.16
N GLY A 69 -48.37 -20.84 -17.19
CA GLY A 69 -48.53 -19.38 -17.12
C GLY A 69 -47.68 -18.66 -16.06
N ILE A 70 -48.36 -17.87 -15.20
CA ILE A 70 -47.73 -16.96 -14.23
C ILE A 70 -46.87 -17.69 -13.20
N PRO A 71 -47.30 -18.79 -12.55
CA PRO A 71 -46.45 -19.55 -11.64
C PRO A 71 -45.12 -20.03 -12.25
N ALA A 72 -45.13 -20.45 -13.53
CA ALA A 72 -43.90 -20.82 -14.22
C ALA A 72 -42.95 -19.63 -14.40
N ALA A 73 -43.48 -18.45 -14.75
CA ALA A 73 -42.70 -17.23 -14.83
C ALA A 73 -42.06 -16.85 -13.48
N ILE A 74 -42.81 -16.98 -12.38
CA ILE A 74 -42.30 -16.75 -11.01
C ILE A 74 -41.18 -17.73 -10.67
N MET A 75 -41.31 -19.01 -11.02
CA MET A 75 -40.27 -20.02 -10.79
C MET A 75 -38.98 -19.72 -11.58
N VAL A 76 -39.12 -19.27 -12.83
CA VAL A 76 -37.97 -18.90 -13.68
C VAL A 76 -37.29 -17.66 -13.10
N ILE A 77 -38.05 -16.62 -12.76
CA ILE A 77 -37.50 -15.41 -12.14
C ILE A 77 -36.82 -15.73 -10.80
N GLY A 78 -37.43 -16.60 -9.98
CA GLY A 78 -36.85 -17.07 -8.73
C GLY A 78 -35.53 -17.80 -8.94
N LEU A 79 -35.45 -18.69 -9.93
CA LEU A 79 -34.22 -19.42 -10.28
C LEU A 79 -33.10 -18.46 -10.71
N PHE A 80 -33.35 -17.59 -11.69
CA PHE A 80 -32.34 -16.64 -12.17
C PHE A 80 -31.98 -15.59 -11.12
N GLY A 81 -32.96 -15.13 -10.34
CA GLY A 81 -32.75 -14.21 -9.22
C GLY A 81 -31.88 -14.83 -8.13
N SER A 82 -32.13 -16.08 -7.75
CA SER A 82 -31.28 -16.81 -6.80
C SER A 82 -29.89 -17.12 -7.35
N TRP A 83 -29.77 -17.44 -8.64
CA TRP A 83 -28.49 -17.73 -9.27
C TRP A 83 -27.59 -16.50 -9.38
N ILE A 84 -28.10 -15.41 -9.98
CA ILE A 84 -27.38 -14.15 -10.14
C ILE A 84 -27.16 -13.52 -8.77
N GLY A 85 -28.19 -13.45 -7.94
CA GLY A 85 -28.14 -12.89 -6.61
C GLY A 85 -27.17 -13.63 -5.70
N GLY A 86 -27.19 -14.97 -5.68
CA GLY A 86 -26.29 -15.79 -4.87
C GLY A 86 -24.83 -15.69 -5.30
N THR A 87 -24.58 -15.60 -6.61
CA THR A 87 -23.25 -15.35 -7.17
C THR A 87 -22.73 -13.99 -6.76
N LEU A 88 -23.53 -12.93 -6.97
CA LEU A 88 -23.14 -11.58 -6.62
C LEU A 88 -22.92 -11.44 -5.11
N HIS A 89 -23.79 -12.02 -4.28
CA HIS A 89 -23.66 -12.00 -2.83
C HIS A 89 -22.35 -12.66 -2.39
N SER A 90 -22.01 -13.82 -2.96
CA SER A 90 -20.75 -14.53 -2.67
C SER A 90 -19.52 -13.74 -3.11
N LEU A 91 -19.57 -13.07 -4.26
CA LEU A 91 -18.50 -12.18 -4.74
C LEU A 91 -18.32 -10.95 -3.83
N LEU A 92 -19.41 -10.30 -3.44
CA LEU A 92 -19.38 -9.10 -2.59
C LEU A 92 -18.77 -9.39 -1.21
N ILE A 93 -19.08 -10.56 -0.63
CA ILE A 93 -18.57 -10.92 0.69
C ILE A 93 -17.21 -11.61 0.64
N ARG A 94 -16.71 -12.02 -0.55
CA ARG A 94 -15.42 -12.72 -0.73
C ARG A 94 -14.28 -12.03 0.01
N ALA A 95 -14.15 -10.71 -0.19
CA ALA A 95 -13.14 -9.89 0.46
C ALA A 95 -13.26 -10.00 1.99
N THR A 96 -14.46 -9.88 2.53
CA THR A 96 -14.68 -10.03 3.97
C THR A 96 -14.33 -11.43 4.48
N VAL A 97 -14.58 -12.49 3.70
CA VAL A 97 -14.37 -13.88 4.15
C VAL A 97 -12.90 -14.30 4.05
N PHE A 98 -12.16 -13.82 3.05
CA PHE A 98 -10.81 -14.30 2.72
C PHE A 98 -9.71 -13.25 2.79
N GLU A 99 -10.02 -11.96 2.69
CA GLU A 99 -9.01 -10.93 2.93
C GLU A 99 -8.83 -10.82 4.44
N THR A 100 -7.62 -11.18 4.87
CA THR A 100 -7.14 -10.88 6.22
C THR A 100 -7.37 -9.38 6.42
N ARG A 101 -8.00 -8.99 7.55
CA ARG A 101 -8.15 -7.57 7.93
C ARG A 101 -6.86 -6.84 7.54
N PRO A 102 -6.90 -5.65 6.91
CA PRO A 102 -5.69 -4.86 6.77
C PRO A 102 -5.08 -4.83 8.18
N VAL A 103 -3.89 -5.40 8.32
CA VAL A 103 -3.19 -5.37 9.61
C VAL A 103 -3.17 -3.89 9.94
N GLN A 104 -3.88 -3.50 11.00
CA GLN A 104 -3.85 -2.12 11.46
C GLN A 104 -2.40 -1.91 11.84
N ARG A 105 -1.63 -1.31 10.92
CA ARG A 105 -0.21 -1.13 11.11
C ARG A 105 -0.04 -0.31 12.35
N THR A 106 0.81 -0.77 13.24
CA THR A 106 1.07 0.00 14.47
C THR A 106 1.68 1.35 14.07
N PRO A 107 1.53 2.41 14.88
CA PRO A 107 2.20 3.69 14.62
C PRO A 107 3.72 3.53 14.36
N ASN A 108 4.36 2.57 15.03
CA ASN A 108 5.77 2.26 14.85
C ASN A 108 6.09 1.67 13.46
N GLU A 109 5.23 0.79 12.93
CA GLU A 109 5.39 0.25 11.59
C GLU A 109 5.24 1.33 10.52
N GLN A 110 4.29 2.24 10.71
CA GLN A 110 4.11 3.40 9.82
C GLN A 110 5.33 4.34 9.87
N ALA A 111 5.88 4.60 11.06
CA ALA A 111 7.09 5.39 11.21
C ALA A 111 8.30 4.74 10.51
N LEU A 112 8.44 3.41 10.61
CA LEU A 112 9.50 2.67 9.93
C LEU A 112 9.35 2.68 8.40
N GLU A 113 8.12 2.49 7.89
CA GLU A 113 7.84 2.60 6.45
C GLU A 113 8.15 4.01 5.94
N HIS A 114 7.77 5.05 6.68
CA HIS A 114 8.07 6.43 6.32
C HIS A 114 9.58 6.72 6.31
N ALA A 115 10.32 6.25 7.32
CA ALA A 115 11.77 6.38 7.36
C ALA A 115 12.47 5.68 6.19
N ARG A 116 12.03 4.46 5.84
CA ARG A 116 12.53 3.72 4.66
C ARG A 116 12.24 4.46 3.36
N TYR A 117 11.02 4.98 3.20
CA TYR A 117 10.63 5.75 2.03
C TYR A 117 11.49 7.02 1.87
N ARG A 118 11.70 7.78 2.95
CA ARG A 118 12.58 8.96 2.93
C ARG A 118 14.02 8.61 2.54
N ARG A 119 14.56 7.49 3.05
CA ARG A 119 15.89 7.01 2.67
C ARG A 119 15.99 6.62 1.19
N GLN A 120 14.94 6.00 0.65
CA GLN A 120 14.86 5.70 -0.78
C GLN A 120 14.86 6.97 -1.64
N LEU A 121 14.07 7.99 -1.27
CA LEU A 121 14.06 9.27 -1.97
C LEU A 121 15.44 9.95 -1.96
N ARG A 122 16.16 9.90 -0.84
CA ARG A 122 17.55 10.41 -0.77
C ARG A 122 18.47 9.69 -1.74
N HIS A 123 18.38 8.36 -1.80
CA HIS A 123 19.15 7.57 -2.76
C HIS A 123 18.83 7.95 -4.22
N GLU A 124 17.54 8.02 -4.58
CA GLU A 124 17.11 8.41 -5.93
C GLU A 124 17.56 9.82 -6.31
N ALA A 125 17.49 10.78 -5.38
CA ALA A 125 17.95 12.13 -5.59
C ALA A 125 19.47 12.23 -5.77
N ARG A 126 20.27 11.40 -5.07
CA ARG A 126 21.73 11.32 -5.29
C ARG A 126 22.06 10.74 -6.66
N GLU A 127 21.37 9.70 -7.08
CA GLU A 127 21.55 9.13 -8.41
C GLU A 127 21.16 10.13 -9.51
N LEU A 128 20.13 10.93 -9.27
CA LEU A 128 19.78 12.05 -10.15
C LEU A 128 20.91 13.08 -10.23
N VAL A 129 21.50 13.47 -9.10
CA VAL A 129 22.63 14.42 -9.06
C VAL A 129 23.83 13.88 -9.82
N LYS A 130 24.17 12.61 -9.66
CA LYS A 130 25.28 11.97 -10.40
C LYS A 130 25.03 11.95 -11.91
N ARG A 131 23.79 11.65 -12.32
CA ARG A 131 23.43 11.48 -13.73
C ARG A 131 23.24 12.81 -14.46
N ASP A 132 22.59 13.78 -13.82
CA ASP A 132 22.28 15.09 -14.38
C ASP A 132 22.30 16.19 -13.29
N PRO A 133 23.48 16.75 -12.98
CA PRO A 133 23.63 17.80 -11.98
C PRO A 133 22.85 19.08 -12.32
N LYS A 134 22.66 19.39 -13.61
CA LYS A 134 21.94 20.59 -14.04
C LYS A 134 20.46 20.46 -13.71
N LEU A 135 19.86 19.33 -14.06
CA LEU A 135 18.46 19.03 -13.72
C LEU A 135 18.26 18.97 -12.20
N ALA A 136 19.19 18.38 -11.45
CA ALA A 136 19.11 18.38 -9.99
C ALA A 136 19.11 19.80 -9.39
N LYS A 137 19.88 20.73 -9.97
CA LYS A 137 19.90 22.14 -9.59
C LYS A 137 18.59 22.85 -9.94
N GLU A 138 18.01 22.59 -11.11
CA GLU A 138 16.70 23.11 -11.50
C GLU A 138 15.58 22.62 -10.56
N LEU A 139 15.66 21.36 -10.14
CA LEU A 139 14.73 20.74 -9.18
C LEU A 139 15.00 21.13 -7.73
N ARG A 140 16.08 21.89 -7.46
CA ARG A 140 16.45 22.40 -6.13
C ARG A 140 16.69 21.28 -5.12
N VAL A 141 17.31 20.20 -5.57
CA VAL A 141 17.79 19.12 -4.70
C VAL A 141 18.77 19.71 -3.67
N GLY A 142 18.62 19.32 -2.41
CA GLY A 142 19.44 19.81 -1.32
C GLY A 142 19.10 21.22 -0.82
N ARG A 143 18.07 21.88 -1.36
CA ARG A 143 17.73 23.28 -1.08
C ARG A 143 16.33 23.46 -0.52
N PRO A 144 16.06 23.00 0.73
CA PRO A 144 14.77 23.17 1.38
C PRO A 144 14.43 24.63 1.68
N ASP A 145 15.41 25.54 1.60
CA ASP A 145 15.21 26.98 1.72
C ASP A 145 14.53 27.62 0.50
N LEU A 146 14.46 26.92 -0.63
CA LEU A 146 13.84 27.42 -1.85
C LEU A 146 12.51 26.68 -2.11
N PRO A 147 11.49 27.35 -2.67
CA PRO A 147 10.23 26.69 -3.05
C PRO A 147 10.49 25.54 -4.02
N ARG A 148 10.08 24.31 -3.72
CA ARG A 148 10.38 23.14 -4.56
C ARG A 148 9.21 22.17 -4.59
N GLN A 149 9.09 21.44 -5.70
CA GLN A 149 8.08 20.38 -5.87
C GLN A 149 8.68 18.98 -5.77
N TYR A 150 9.98 18.85 -6.01
CA TYR A 150 10.69 17.58 -5.91
C TYR A 150 11.03 17.27 -4.44
N ASP A 151 10.57 16.12 -3.94
CA ASP A 151 10.97 15.62 -2.63
C ASP A 151 12.21 14.75 -2.76
N ASP A 152 13.34 15.27 -2.29
CA ASP A 152 14.64 14.59 -2.28
C ASP A 152 14.87 13.78 -1.01
N GLY A 153 13.85 13.55 -0.19
CA GLY A 153 13.98 12.80 1.05
C GLY A 153 14.71 13.54 2.17
N GLY A 154 14.96 14.86 2.00
CA GLY A 154 15.60 15.72 3.00
C GLY A 154 17.10 15.85 2.86
N LEU A 155 17.63 15.75 1.64
CA LEU A 155 19.03 16.08 1.38
C LEU A 155 19.29 17.57 1.61
N ILE A 156 20.55 17.89 1.89
CA ILE A 156 21.05 19.24 2.06
C ILE A 156 22.30 19.43 1.19
N ASP A 157 22.27 20.46 0.34
CA ASP A 157 23.37 20.81 -0.55
C ASP A 157 24.44 21.58 0.23
N PHE A 158 25.51 20.89 0.58
CA PHE A 158 26.62 21.45 1.36
C PHE A 158 27.52 22.40 0.55
N ASN A 159 27.23 22.66 -0.72
CA ASN A 159 27.91 23.70 -1.50
C ASN A 159 27.10 25.00 -1.56
N HIS A 160 25.77 24.92 -1.57
CA HIS A 160 24.92 26.09 -1.84
C HIS A 160 23.88 26.43 -0.77
N ALA A 161 23.57 25.51 0.15
CA ALA A 161 22.58 25.76 1.20
C ALA A 161 23.07 26.83 2.19
N PRO A 162 22.19 27.68 2.74
CA PRO A 162 22.55 28.68 3.73
C PRO A 162 22.83 28.07 5.11
N ALA A 163 23.52 28.81 5.98
CA ALA A 163 23.91 28.39 7.34
C ALA A 163 22.77 27.70 8.12
N ARG A 164 21.59 28.34 8.13
CA ARG A 164 20.41 27.85 8.85
C ARG A 164 19.94 26.46 8.40
N VAL A 165 20.21 26.08 7.14
CA VAL A 165 19.83 24.78 6.58
C VAL A 165 20.91 23.77 6.90
N ILE A 166 22.19 24.10 6.71
CA ILE A 166 23.30 23.22 7.08
C ILE A 166 23.21 22.82 8.56
N GLY A 167 22.89 23.78 9.42
CA GLY A 167 22.71 23.56 10.86
C GLY A 167 21.51 22.67 11.24
N THR A 168 20.64 22.26 10.29
CA THR A 168 19.60 21.27 10.59
C THR A 168 20.08 19.83 10.51
N VAL A 169 21.28 19.58 9.97
CA VAL A 169 21.88 18.25 9.98
C VAL A 169 22.28 17.91 11.43
N PRO A 170 21.91 16.71 11.94
CA PRO A 170 22.32 16.28 13.27
C PRO A 170 23.82 16.42 13.49
N GLY A 171 24.21 17.01 14.62
CA GLY A 171 25.61 17.21 14.99
C GLY A 171 26.31 18.43 14.35
N MET A 172 25.67 19.15 13.42
CA MET A 172 26.22 20.41 12.90
C MET A 172 26.04 21.56 13.90
N THR A 173 27.12 21.90 14.60
CA THR A 173 27.16 23.07 15.49
C THR A 173 27.33 24.38 14.70
N PRO A 174 26.97 25.54 15.27
CA PRO A 174 27.19 26.83 14.61
C PRO A 174 28.65 27.06 14.16
N ASP A 175 29.61 26.66 14.98
CA ASP A 175 31.04 26.72 14.65
C ASP A 175 31.38 25.84 13.43
N LEU A 176 30.89 24.59 13.39
CA LEU A 176 31.09 23.71 12.23
C LEU A 176 30.43 24.27 10.97
N VAL A 177 29.24 24.86 11.08
CA VAL A 177 28.55 25.52 9.96
C VAL A 177 29.39 26.69 9.42
N ASP A 178 29.94 27.53 10.29
CA ASP A 178 30.80 28.64 9.88
C ASP A 178 32.08 28.15 9.20
N ARG A 179 32.68 27.06 9.71
CA ARG A 179 33.84 26.40 9.08
C ARG A 179 33.51 25.89 7.67
N VAL A 180 32.35 25.27 7.46
CA VAL A 180 31.86 24.88 6.12
C VAL A 180 31.79 26.09 5.20
N LEU A 181 31.17 27.19 5.65
CA LEU A 181 31.00 28.40 4.84
C LEU A 181 32.33 29.10 4.51
N ASN A 182 33.30 29.06 5.44
CA ASN A 182 34.65 29.58 5.20
C ASN A 182 35.38 28.71 4.17
N ALA A 183 35.36 27.39 4.33
CA ALA A 183 36.02 26.47 3.41
C ALA A 183 35.46 26.55 1.99
N ARG A 184 34.14 26.78 1.80
CA ARG A 184 33.56 27.05 0.47
C ARG A 184 34.21 28.23 -0.25
N ARG A 185 34.58 29.28 0.50
CA ARG A 185 35.17 30.50 -0.05
C ARG A 185 36.65 30.34 -0.35
N GLU A 186 37.35 29.56 0.45
CA GLU A 186 38.81 29.41 0.37
C GLU A 186 39.25 28.24 -0.51
N SER A 187 38.57 27.10 -0.40
CA SER A 187 38.94 25.84 -1.07
C SER A 187 38.05 25.51 -2.27
N GLY A 188 36.94 26.24 -2.45
CA GLY A 188 35.97 25.98 -3.51
C GLY A 188 34.86 25.00 -3.08
N LEU A 189 34.21 24.38 -4.06
CA LEU A 189 33.09 23.47 -3.81
C LEU A 189 33.60 22.07 -3.50
N PHE A 190 32.93 21.38 -2.57
CA PHE A 190 33.22 20.00 -2.24
C PHE A 190 32.57 19.05 -3.25
N THR A 191 33.11 17.84 -3.37
CA THR A 191 32.62 16.76 -4.23
C THR A 191 32.01 15.61 -3.46
N SER A 192 32.38 15.43 -2.18
CA SER A 192 31.86 14.36 -1.33
C SER A 192 31.88 14.70 0.16
N ALA A 193 31.25 13.85 0.98
CA ALA A 193 31.23 13.98 2.43
C ALA A 193 32.59 13.70 3.05
N GLU A 194 33.36 12.78 2.47
CA GLU A 194 34.72 12.46 2.90
C GLU A 194 35.66 13.64 2.65
N GLU A 195 35.56 14.31 1.49
CA GLU A 195 36.34 15.53 1.21
C GLU A 195 35.99 16.64 2.21
N LEU A 196 34.70 16.86 2.48
CA LEU A 196 34.26 17.83 3.48
C LEU A 196 34.81 17.51 4.86
N SER A 197 34.72 16.24 5.28
CA SER A 197 35.18 15.75 6.57
C SER A 197 36.68 15.93 6.75
N VAL A 198 37.48 15.58 5.74
CA VAL A 198 38.94 15.76 5.75
C VAL A 198 39.31 17.25 5.75
N THR A 199 38.64 18.06 4.92
CA THR A 199 38.94 19.50 4.80
C THR A 199 38.67 20.24 6.10
N LEU A 200 37.63 19.82 6.82
CA LEU A 200 37.20 20.46 8.05
C LEU A 200 37.59 19.67 9.31
N ASP A 201 38.46 18.66 9.22
CA ASP A 201 38.87 17.82 10.36
C ASP A 201 37.67 17.47 11.27
N LEU A 202 36.59 16.96 10.65
CA LEU A 202 35.33 16.74 11.35
C LEU A 202 35.41 15.50 12.24
N PRO A 203 34.69 15.52 13.39
CA PRO A 203 34.48 14.32 14.19
C PRO A 203 33.95 13.13 13.36
N VAL A 204 34.49 11.94 13.62
CA VAL A 204 34.17 10.71 12.85
C VAL A 204 32.69 10.33 12.94
N ASP A 205 32.04 10.64 14.06
CA ASP A 205 30.61 10.42 14.29
C ASP A 205 29.70 11.26 13.38
N LEU A 206 30.21 12.33 12.77
CA LEU A 206 29.45 13.11 11.78
C LEU A 206 29.47 12.50 10.39
N ASN A 207 30.39 11.57 10.09
CA ASN A 207 30.51 11.02 8.74
C ASN A 207 29.24 10.28 8.32
N ASP A 208 28.65 9.47 9.20
CA ASP A 208 27.41 8.75 8.92
C ASP A 208 26.23 9.70 8.65
N GLU A 209 26.15 10.81 9.39
CA GLU A 209 25.11 11.82 9.21
C GLU A 209 25.31 12.61 7.90
N LEU A 210 26.56 12.94 7.57
CA LEU A 210 26.89 13.59 6.30
C LEU A 210 26.62 12.66 5.13
N ASP A 211 27.01 11.40 5.17
CA ASP A 211 26.70 10.41 4.14
C ASP A 211 25.19 10.21 3.96
N GLU A 212 24.44 10.30 5.05
CA GLU A 212 23.00 10.09 5.03
C GLU A 212 22.23 11.32 4.54
N TYR A 213 22.66 12.56 4.84
CA TYR A 213 21.89 13.79 4.57
C TYR A 213 22.54 14.81 3.62
N SER A 214 23.81 14.65 3.24
CA SER A 214 24.48 15.61 2.36
C SER A 214 24.34 15.26 0.86
N VAL A 215 24.47 16.30 0.05
CA VAL A 215 24.70 16.25 -1.39
C VAL A 215 25.61 17.43 -1.80
N TYR A 216 26.33 17.27 -2.90
CA TYR A 216 27.36 18.21 -3.35
C TYR A 216 27.15 18.55 -4.82
N LEU A 217 26.41 19.63 -5.10
CA LEU A 217 26.20 20.10 -6.48
C LEU A 217 27.31 21.07 -6.91
N PRO A 218 27.64 21.13 -8.22
CA PRO A 218 28.59 22.08 -8.77
C PRO A 218 28.00 23.49 -9.01
#